data_AF-A0A8T7HYH8-F1
#
_entry.id   AF-A0A8T7HYH8-F1
#
_cell.length_a   1.000
_cell.length_b   1.000
_cell.length_c   1.000
_cell.angle_alpha   90.00
_cell.angle_beta   90.00
_cell.angle_gamma   90.00
#
_symmetry.space_group_name_H-M   'P 1'
#
loop_
_entity.id
_entity.type
_entity.pdbx_description
1 polymer ?
#
loop_
_entity_poly.entity_id
_entity_poly.type
_entity_poly.pdbx_seq_one_letter_code
_entity_poly.pdbx_strand_id
1 'polypeptide(L)'
;MPEMLLSFFTTCVKATAKRARPISLLMLGLSVFNQATAVTSDNALATCEAAMQSGDYAHAETICYQQLTQLQTQASATPTASSELAAQQLMLQLALVDIFHAMGDSSQEDLFLKQARANPAFSHHTAGAYKWHRKMGQKYYFIKDYRRANEHLEQALTIAKQQNDRSMLAKSYNDVGLVQSQQGNFKQALASYQQSLALKLEQGDNYPIGTTLNNIGLTYAKLENYEQAIHYYEQALDTFLKYTQQPNFDRRVFNNITHVYEDLAVTYNKLDDLQKQAYFQQKAMASIDYKTSKGEQARALINIAQLQIDENQLDSAESFLTKAEELQTLSAFDLRLELNVSRAELSIQKNELDKAISFANSGLLLATEKADHFAKAKLLKILSRAYYNRDIHASFHYLEQYAQSRDAFLAQKYDADLKSIQVAIEKQQVEHQLALEQIENARQQTEIQQLTNWILSASLLLSISIAFLVLFWFKKKKEKQALIQSIRYHQQQLLALEHSLQDDDTDTEATDDNEDVELAKSMTQLKQQLRSTLVATMIDAVRIWETHTQSNRVELADKSKLWTISIDSGTLRTRSLDKYLSIDKIPANPRWRAVASTCHFILSDADLDSGDRATLNRHLDTISNIVKAQSLYVD
;
A
#
# COMPACT_ATOMS: atom_id res chain seq x y z
N MET A 1 53.39 -1.00 -24.11
CA MET A 1 54.23 -1.34 -25.29
C MET A 1 55.66 -0.89 -24.99
N PRO A 2 56.70 -1.55 -25.51
CA PRO A 2 56.67 -2.74 -26.38
C PRO A 2 56.93 -4.07 -25.61
N GLU A 3 56.68 -5.28 -26.13
CA GLU A 3 55.84 -5.76 -27.25
C GLU A 3 55.64 -7.30 -27.15
N MET A 4 54.54 -7.81 -27.73
CA MET A 4 54.37 -9.05 -28.55
C MET A 4 55.08 -10.39 -28.20
N LEU A 5 54.51 -11.60 -28.42
CA LEU A 5 53.20 -12.02 -28.96
C LEU A 5 52.97 -13.54 -28.73
N LEU A 6 51.72 -13.96 -28.41
CA LEU A 6 51.13 -15.29 -28.68
C LEU A 6 51.85 -16.54 -28.04
N SER A 7 51.35 -17.79 -28.04
CA SER A 7 50.17 -18.44 -28.65
C SER A 7 49.85 -19.79 -27.94
N PHE A 8 48.56 -20.16 -27.78
CA PHE A 8 47.91 -21.51 -27.89
C PHE A 8 48.62 -22.82 -27.38
N PHE A 9 47.97 -23.85 -26.80
CA PHE A 9 46.61 -24.10 -26.23
C PHE A 9 46.56 -25.53 -25.62
N THR A 10 45.71 -25.81 -24.60
CA THR A 10 45.26 -27.18 -24.15
C THR A 10 46.36 -28.17 -23.66
N THR A 11 46.13 -29.28 -22.92
CA THR A 11 44.94 -30.15 -22.72
C THR A 11 44.88 -30.76 -21.29
N CYS A 12 43.78 -31.41 -20.94
CA CYS A 12 43.41 -31.93 -19.61
C CYS A 12 44.38 -32.90 -18.91
N VAL A 13 44.39 -32.83 -17.57
CA VAL A 13 44.92 -33.85 -16.64
C VAL A 13 43.97 -35.05 -16.50
N LYS A 14 44.50 -36.27 -16.39
CA LYS A 14 43.77 -37.44 -15.85
C LYS A 14 44.68 -38.38 -15.04
N ALA A 15 44.09 -38.89 -13.94
CA ALA A 15 44.37 -40.18 -13.27
C ALA A 15 45.76 -40.48 -12.63
N THR A 16 45.80 -40.40 -11.29
CA THR A 16 46.27 -41.45 -10.32
C THR A 16 47.58 -42.23 -10.60
N ALA A 17 48.49 -42.45 -9.61
CA ALA A 17 48.21 -43.32 -8.46
C ALA A 17 49.32 -43.43 -7.37
N LYS A 18 48.88 -43.62 -6.11
CA LYS A 18 49.38 -44.51 -5.02
C LYS A 18 50.88 -44.59 -4.59
N ARG A 19 51.03 -44.51 -3.24
CA ARG A 19 52.11 -45.05 -2.35
C ARG A 19 53.47 -44.30 -2.42
N ALA A 20 54.19 -44.05 -1.32
CA ALA A 20 54.23 -44.78 -0.04
C ALA A 20 54.45 -43.92 1.24
N ARG A 21 54.35 -44.60 2.40
CA ARG A 21 54.86 -44.30 3.76
C ARG A 21 55.53 -45.61 4.27
N PRO A 22 56.29 -45.68 5.39
CA PRO A 22 56.54 -44.65 6.43
C PRO A 22 58.03 -44.47 6.86
N ILE A 23 58.30 -43.39 7.60
CA ILE A 23 59.27 -43.34 8.73
C ILE A 23 58.59 -42.51 9.86
N SER A 24 58.96 -42.73 11.13
CA SER A 24 58.25 -42.22 12.32
C SER A 24 59.17 -41.46 13.29
N LEU A 25 58.61 -40.46 14.01
CA LEU A 25 59.24 -39.60 15.04
C LEU A 25 60.36 -38.67 14.49
N LEU A 26 60.51 -37.40 14.92
CA LEU A 26 60.32 -36.82 16.25
C LEU A 26 59.51 -35.51 16.30
N MET A 27 58.78 -35.37 17.42
CA MET A 27 58.54 -34.19 18.30
C MET A 27 58.54 -32.72 17.83
N LEU A 28 57.63 -31.98 18.48
CA LEU A 28 57.66 -30.55 18.85
C LEU A 28 57.56 -29.52 17.72
N GLY A 29 56.31 -29.19 17.38
CA GLY A 29 55.97 -28.18 16.40
C GLY A 29 56.18 -26.73 16.82
N LEU A 30 56.18 -25.88 15.80
CA LEU A 30 55.82 -24.47 15.79
C LEU A 30 55.33 -24.11 14.38
N SER A 31 54.73 -22.92 14.21
CA SER A 31 54.31 -22.36 12.92
C SER A 31 53.42 -23.25 12.02
N VAL A 32 52.13 -23.35 12.37
CA VAL A 32 51.11 -23.26 11.30
C VAL A 32 51.03 -21.79 10.92
N PHE A 33 51.61 -21.42 9.78
CA PHE A 33 51.34 -20.13 9.15
C PHE A 33 49.89 -20.16 8.66
N ASN A 34 48.95 -19.75 9.50
CA ASN A 34 47.57 -19.61 9.08
C ASN A 34 47.51 -18.46 8.07
N GLN A 35 47.19 -18.77 6.81
CA GLN A 35 47.06 -17.75 5.78
C GLN A 35 45.79 -16.94 6.07
N ALA A 36 45.99 -15.83 6.78
CA ALA A 36 45.03 -14.75 6.90
C ALA A 36 44.82 -14.13 5.51
N THR A 37 44.00 -14.80 4.70
CA THR A 37 43.34 -14.17 3.55
C THR A 37 42.56 -12.99 4.10
N ALA A 38 42.97 -11.79 3.72
CA ALA A 38 42.29 -10.58 4.12
C ALA A 38 40.90 -10.59 3.48
N VAL A 39 39.89 -10.99 4.26
CA VAL A 39 38.49 -10.81 3.92
C VAL A 39 38.27 -9.31 3.81
N THR A 40 38.17 -8.81 2.58
CA THR A 40 37.80 -7.42 2.33
C THR A 40 36.42 -7.18 2.93
N SER A 41 36.26 -6.05 3.60
CA SER A 41 35.16 -5.75 4.51
C SER A 41 33.77 -5.94 3.88
N ASP A 42 33.60 -5.57 2.60
CA ASP A 42 32.39 -5.79 1.79
C ASP A 42 31.92 -7.26 1.70
N ASN A 43 32.80 -8.25 1.87
CA ASN A 43 32.48 -9.66 1.65
C ASN A 43 31.62 -10.27 2.78
N ALA A 44 31.64 -9.69 3.98
CA ALA A 44 31.00 -10.26 5.16
C ALA A 44 29.47 -10.31 5.04
N LEU A 45 28.84 -9.23 4.57
CA LEU A 45 27.39 -9.17 4.34
C LEU A 45 27.00 -10.04 3.14
N ALA A 46 27.74 -9.97 2.03
CA ALA A 46 27.46 -10.76 0.82
C ALA A 46 27.50 -12.27 1.09
N THR A 47 28.43 -12.74 1.93
CA THR A 47 28.51 -14.15 2.36
C THR A 47 27.29 -14.57 3.17
N CYS A 48 26.78 -13.71 4.06
CA CYS A 48 25.56 -13.93 4.83
C CYS A 48 24.31 -13.96 3.92
N GLU A 49 24.15 -12.99 3.02
CA GLU A 49 23.01 -12.92 2.10
C GLU A 49 22.99 -14.09 1.09
N ALA A 50 24.15 -14.53 0.60
CA ALA A 50 24.27 -15.74 -0.23
C ALA A 50 23.86 -17.01 0.52
N ALA A 51 24.17 -17.13 1.82
CA ALA A 51 23.71 -18.24 2.64
C ALA A 51 22.18 -18.21 2.82
N MET A 52 21.59 -17.03 3.06
CA MET A 52 20.13 -16.86 3.17
C MET A 52 19.37 -17.27 1.89
N GLN A 53 19.96 -17.09 0.71
CA GLN A 53 19.36 -17.50 -0.57
C GLN A 53 19.20 -19.03 -0.71
N SER A 54 19.91 -19.83 0.07
CA SER A 54 19.77 -21.30 0.08
C SER A 54 18.43 -21.79 0.67
N GLY A 55 17.79 -20.97 1.52
CA GLY A 55 16.63 -21.34 2.34
C GLY A 55 16.98 -22.11 3.62
N ASP A 56 18.24 -22.51 3.83
CA ASP A 56 18.69 -23.09 5.10
C ASP A 56 19.03 -21.97 6.09
N TYR A 57 18.04 -21.54 6.85
CA TYR A 57 18.18 -20.44 7.81
C TYR A 57 19.09 -20.77 9.00
N ALA A 58 19.24 -22.04 9.40
CA ALA A 58 20.16 -22.43 10.48
C ALA A 58 21.62 -22.42 10.02
N HIS A 59 21.88 -22.82 8.76
CA HIS A 59 23.20 -22.66 8.15
C HIS A 59 23.53 -21.18 7.91
N ALA A 60 22.57 -20.39 7.44
CA ALA A 60 22.71 -18.95 7.28
C ALA A 60 22.98 -18.23 8.61
N GLU A 61 22.22 -18.54 9.68
CA GLU A 61 22.43 -18.07 11.05
C GLU A 61 23.91 -18.24 11.45
N THR A 62 24.41 -19.48 11.37
CA THR A 62 25.78 -19.85 11.73
C THR A 62 26.81 -18.99 10.99
N ILE A 63 26.63 -18.78 9.68
CA ILE A 63 27.51 -17.96 8.85
C ILE A 63 27.43 -16.48 9.25
N CYS A 64 26.23 -15.91 9.37
CA CYS A 64 26.02 -14.50 9.67
C CYS A 64 26.53 -14.12 11.08
N TYR A 65 26.38 -15.01 12.07
CA TYR A 65 27.01 -14.85 13.39
C TYR A 65 28.55 -14.88 13.33
N GLN A 66 29.12 -15.83 12.58
CA GLN A 66 30.57 -15.93 12.44
C GLN A 66 31.16 -14.64 11.83
N GLN A 67 30.51 -14.10 10.79
CA GLN A 67 30.90 -12.81 10.21
C GLN A 67 30.75 -11.65 11.22
N LEU A 68 29.62 -11.55 11.92
CA LEU A 68 29.40 -10.49 12.91
C LEU A 68 30.43 -10.53 14.05
N THR A 69 30.79 -11.71 14.54
CA THR A 69 31.82 -11.89 15.60
C THR A 69 33.22 -11.53 15.11
N GLN A 70 33.53 -11.80 13.84
CA GLN A 70 34.79 -11.38 13.22
C GLN A 70 34.89 -9.84 13.14
N LEU A 71 33.83 -9.15 12.72
CA LEU A 71 33.81 -7.68 12.71
C LEU A 71 33.88 -7.07 14.12
N GLN A 72 33.27 -7.71 15.13
CA GLN A 72 33.32 -7.25 16.53
C GLN A 72 34.74 -7.35 17.13
N THR A 73 35.47 -8.42 16.82
CA THR A 73 36.87 -8.58 17.27
C THR A 73 37.81 -7.62 16.55
N GLN A 74 37.60 -7.34 15.27
CA GLN A 74 38.33 -6.32 14.51
C GLN A 74 38.08 -4.89 15.05
N ALA A 75 36.83 -4.54 15.36
CA ALA A 75 36.46 -3.24 15.93
C ALA A 75 37.16 -2.99 17.27
N SER A 76 37.26 -4.04 18.10
CA SER A 76 37.95 -4.00 19.39
C SER A 76 39.47 -3.77 19.27
N ALA A 77 40.05 -4.01 18.10
CA ALA A 77 41.48 -3.84 17.83
C ALA A 77 41.83 -2.52 17.11
N THR A 78 40.88 -1.84 16.47
CA THR A 78 41.15 -0.67 15.59
C THR A 78 40.14 0.47 15.75
N PRO A 79 40.29 1.35 16.78
CA PRO A 79 39.32 2.39 17.10
C PRO A 79 39.03 3.40 15.97
N THR A 80 39.98 3.62 15.07
CA THR A 80 39.91 4.61 13.99
C THR A 80 39.20 4.13 12.72
N ALA A 81 38.97 2.81 12.55
CA ALA A 81 38.26 2.23 11.40
C ALA A 81 36.73 2.07 11.66
N SER A 82 36.23 2.70 12.72
CA SER A 82 34.98 2.31 13.39
C SER A 82 33.69 2.55 12.59
N SER A 83 33.64 3.53 11.68
CA SER A 83 32.38 3.90 10.99
C SER A 83 31.90 2.86 9.97
N GLU A 84 32.77 2.43 9.06
CA GLU A 84 32.43 1.42 8.03
C GLU A 84 32.13 0.06 8.68
N LEU A 85 32.97 -0.32 9.65
CA LEU A 85 32.86 -1.58 10.36
C LEU A 85 31.56 -1.64 11.20
N ALA A 86 31.16 -0.53 11.82
CA ALA A 86 29.86 -0.44 12.50
C ALA A 86 28.67 -0.52 11.52
N ALA A 87 28.78 0.05 10.31
CA ALA A 87 27.75 -0.05 9.28
C ALA A 87 27.57 -1.49 8.76
N GLN A 88 28.67 -2.24 8.58
CA GLN A 88 28.61 -3.66 8.23
C GLN A 88 28.05 -4.51 9.37
N GLN A 89 28.42 -4.24 10.62
CA GLN A 89 27.80 -4.86 11.79
C GLN A 89 26.28 -4.57 11.85
N LEU A 90 25.84 -3.34 11.55
CA LEU A 90 24.43 -2.95 11.50
C LEU A 90 23.65 -3.76 10.45
N MET A 91 24.22 -3.91 9.25
CA MET A 91 23.57 -4.67 8.18
C MET A 91 23.51 -6.17 8.49
N LEU A 92 24.54 -6.75 9.10
CA LEU A 92 24.54 -8.14 9.57
C LEU A 92 23.58 -8.37 10.74
N GLN A 93 23.50 -7.46 11.71
CA GLN A 93 22.49 -7.48 12.77
C GLN A 93 21.07 -7.49 12.16
N LEU A 94 20.83 -6.66 11.14
CA LEU A 94 19.56 -6.62 10.42
C LEU A 94 19.32 -7.81 9.48
N ALA A 95 20.35 -8.56 9.08
CA ALA A 95 20.22 -9.83 8.37
C ALA A 95 19.88 -10.97 9.34
N LEU A 96 20.46 -10.99 10.55
CA LEU A 96 20.05 -11.90 11.62
C LEU A 96 18.58 -11.66 12.03
N VAL A 97 18.08 -10.42 12.02
CA VAL A 97 16.64 -10.11 12.15
C VAL A 97 15.80 -10.78 11.05
N ASP A 98 16.25 -10.80 9.78
CA ASP A 98 15.53 -11.53 8.72
C ASP A 98 15.52 -13.05 8.95
N ILE A 99 16.63 -13.61 9.42
CA ILE A 99 16.81 -15.04 9.69
C ILE A 99 15.94 -15.50 10.87
N PHE A 100 16.03 -14.84 12.02
CA PHE A 100 15.25 -15.21 13.21
C PHE A 100 13.75 -15.02 13.00
N HIS A 101 13.34 -14.00 12.25
CA HIS A 101 11.95 -13.84 11.82
C HIS A 101 11.46 -15.04 10.98
N ALA A 102 12.28 -15.51 10.01
CA ALA A 102 11.96 -16.69 9.20
C ALA A 102 11.98 -18.01 9.99
N MET A 103 12.73 -18.08 11.08
CA MET A 103 12.77 -19.22 12.02
C MET A 103 11.68 -19.15 13.11
N GLY A 104 10.99 -18.02 13.26
CA GLY A 104 9.98 -17.80 14.29
C GLY A 104 10.51 -17.46 15.69
N ASP A 105 11.81 -17.16 15.85
CA ASP A 105 12.40 -16.76 17.13
C ASP A 105 12.25 -15.26 17.35
N SER A 106 11.08 -14.85 17.85
CA SER A 106 10.81 -13.45 18.22
C SER A 106 11.66 -12.94 19.39
N SER A 107 12.33 -13.80 20.16
CA SER A 107 13.21 -13.39 21.25
C SER A 107 14.54 -12.88 20.71
N GLN A 108 15.13 -13.62 19.76
CA GLN A 108 16.33 -13.21 19.05
C GLN A 108 16.04 -12.07 18.05
N GLU A 109 14.89 -12.08 17.35
CA GLU A 109 14.47 -10.95 16.52
C GLU A 109 14.49 -9.63 17.32
N ASP A 110 13.93 -9.64 18.53
CA ASP A 110 13.91 -8.49 19.44
C ASP A 110 15.29 -8.12 20.00
N LEU A 111 16.18 -9.10 20.22
CA LEU A 111 17.54 -8.84 20.64
C LEU A 111 18.31 -8.12 19.53
N PHE A 112 18.25 -8.60 18.29
CA PHE A 112 18.97 -7.99 17.18
C PHE A 112 18.38 -6.66 16.72
N LEU A 113 17.05 -6.47 16.80
CA LEU A 113 16.43 -5.15 16.61
C LEU A 113 16.92 -4.11 17.63
N LYS A 114 17.14 -4.51 18.90
CA LYS A 114 17.73 -3.63 19.93
C LYS A 114 19.21 -3.35 19.66
N GLN A 115 20.00 -4.37 19.32
CA GLN A 115 21.41 -4.21 18.98
C GLN A 115 21.62 -3.30 17.76
N ALA A 116 20.85 -3.51 16.69
CA ALA A 116 20.87 -2.67 15.49
C ALA A 116 20.53 -1.20 15.81
N ARG A 117 19.55 -0.95 16.70
CA ARG A 117 19.20 0.42 17.12
C ARG A 117 20.27 1.08 18.00
N ALA A 118 21.05 0.30 18.73
CA ALA A 118 22.16 0.77 19.57
C ALA A 118 23.50 0.89 18.82
N ASN A 119 23.56 0.48 17.55
CA ASN A 119 24.77 0.51 16.74
C ASN A 119 25.19 1.96 16.41
N PRO A 120 26.45 2.37 16.61
CA PRO A 120 26.92 3.73 16.32
C PRO A 120 26.69 4.23 14.89
N ALA A 121 26.62 3.33 13.90
CA ALA A 121 26.35 3.70 12.51
C ALA A 121 24.87 4.05 12.25
N PHE A 122 23.95 3.74 13.16
CA PHE A 122 22.50 3.83 12.93
C PHE A 122 22.04 5.24 12.52
N SER A 123 22.60 6.29 13.13
CA SER A 123 22.23 7.69 12.86
C SER A 123 22.71 8.23 11.50
N HIS A 124 23.59 7.51 10.81
CA HIS A 124 24.25 7.98 9.59
C HIS A 124 24.13 7.00 8.40
N HIS A 125 23.90 5.71 8.66
CA HIS A 125 23.74 4.69 7.63
C HIS A 125 22.27 4.56 7.19
N THR A 126 21.88 5.40 6.22
CA THR A 126 20.49 5.57 5.73
C THR A 126 19.82 4.24 5.36
N ALA A 127 20.50 3.35 4.64
CA ALA A 127 19.96 2.03 4.27
C ALA A 127 19.72 1.11 5.48
N GLY A 128 20.54 1.21 6.52
CA GLY A 128 20.37 0.46 7.77
C GLY A 128 19.21 0.99 8.60
N ALA A 129 19.11 2.31 8.75
CA ALA A 129 17.96 2.97 9.38
C ALA A 129 16.66 2.61 8.64
N TYR A 130 16.65 2.68 7.30
CA TYR A 130 15.54 2.25 6.47
C TYR A 130 15.11 0.80 6.74
N LYS A 131 16.05 -0.16 6.68
CA LYS A 131 15.76 -1.59 6.89
C LYS A 131 15.22 -1.85 8.31
N TRP A 132 15.77 -1.17 9.32
CA TRP A 132 15.26 -1.24 10.71
C TRP A 132 13.85 -0.67 10.86
N HIS A 133 13.60 0.54 10.33
CA HIS A 133 12.28 1.17 10.39
C HIS A 133 11.23 0.32 9.66
N ARG A 134 11.55 -0.23 8.47
CA ARG A 134 10.68 -1.19 7.78
C ARG A 134 10.39 -2.43 8.62
N LYS A 135 11.40 -3.01 9.29
CA LYS A 135 11.23 -4.18 10.16
C LYS A 135 10.37 -3.90 11.38
N MET A 136 10.57 -2.78 12.07
CA MET A 136 9.71 -2.37 13.17
C MET A 136 8.26 -2.16 12.70
N GLY A 137 8.06 -1.58 11.51
CA GLY A 137 6.76 -1.47 10.86
C GLY A 137 6.07 -2.83 10.65
N GLN A 138 6.80 -3.80 10.07
CA GLN A 138 6.34 -5.17 9.86
C GLN A 138 6.00 -5.89 11.19
N LYS A 139 6.85 -5.75 12.21
CA LYS A 139 6.60 -6.33 13.54
C LYS A 139 5.31 -5.76 14.16
N TYR A 140 5.12 -4.44 14.15
CA TYR A 140 3.92 -3.82 14.68
C TYR A 140 2.66 -4.16 13.89
N TYR A 141 2.77 -4.36 12.57
CA TYR A 141 1.71 -4.91 11.74
C TYR A 141 1.29 -6.32 12.20
N PHE A 142 2.24 -7.23 12.45
CA PHE A 142 1.92 -8.60 12.89
C PHE A 142 1.24 -8.64 14.27
N ILE A 143 1.65 -7.80 15.23
CA ILE A 143 0.97 -7.66 16.52
C ILE A 143 -0.24 -6.70 16.49
N LYS A 144 -0.69 -6.29 15.30
CA LYS A 144 -1.87 -5.45 15.03
C LYS A 144 -1.86 -4.03 15.64
N ASP A 145 -0.71 -3.52 16.07
CA ASP A 145 -0.55 -2.11 16.45
C ASP A 145 -0.31 -1.24 15.21
N TYR A 146 -1.32 -1.17 14.33
CA TYR A 146 -1.24 -0.50 13.03
C TYR A 146 -0.83 0.98 13.12
N ARG A 147 -1.06 1.62 14.26
CA ARG A 147 -0.59 2.99 14.56
C ARG A 147 0.94 3.05 14.57
N ARG A 148 1.62 2.19 15.33
CA ARG A 148 3.09 2.08 15.33
C ARG A 148 3.65 1.49 14.04
N ALA A 149 2.87 0.65 13.35
CA ALA A 149 3.23 0.17 12.03
C ALA A 149 3.35 1.34 11.02
N ASN A 150 2.33 2.21 10.96
CA ASN A 150 2.37 3.41 10.11
C ASN A 150 3.52 4.36 10.52
N GLU A 151 3.67 4.69 11.82
CA GLU A 151 4.77 5.56 12.32
C GLU A 151 6.16 5.16 11.77
N HIS A 152 6.47 3.86 11.75
CA HIS A 152 7.75 3.37 11.27
C HIS A 152 7.81 3.12 9.75
N LEU A 153 6.70 2.77 9.10
CA LEU A 153 6.66 2.66 7.64
C LEU A 153 6.68 4.02 6.95
N GLU A 154 6.15 5.08 7.57
CA GLU A 154 6.28 6.46 7.11
C GLU A 154 7.72 6.96 7.24
N GLN A 155 8.42 6.60 8.32
CA GLN A 155 9.85 6.85 8.48
C GLN A 155 10.67 6.11 7.41
N ALA A 156 10.37 4.83 7.14
CA ALA A 156 11.00 4.08 6.05
C ALA A 156 10.73 4.69 4.67
N LEU A 157 9.47 5.04 4.37
CA LEU A 157 9.08 5.68 3.11
C LEU A 157 9.72 7.07 2.93
N THR A 158 9.91 7.82 4.02
CA THR A 158 10.59 9.12 4.01
C THR A 158 12.06 8.96 3.64
N ILE A 159 12.77 8.00 4.23
CA ILE A 159 14.16 7.69 3.86
C ILE A 159 14.22 7.23 2.40
N ALA A 160 13.31 6.34 1.96
CA ALA A 160 13.24 5.86 0.58
C ALA A 160 13.06 7.01 -0.44
N LYS A 161 12.19 7.99 -0.13
CA LYS A 161 12.03 9.22 -0.92
C LYS A 161 13.30 10.08 -0.93
N GLN A 162 13.92 10.30 0.22
CA GLN A 162 15.15 11.09 0.34
C GLN A 162 16.34 10.48 -0.42
N GLN A 163 16.47 9.15 -0.45
CA GLN A 163 17.51 8.46 -1.24
C GLN A 163 17.14 8.32 -2.73
N ASN A 164 15.90 8.62 -3.13
CA ASN A 164 15.32 8.32 -4.45
C ASN A 164 15.41 6.83 -4.86
N ASP A 165 15.56 5.91 -3.89
CA ASP A 165 15.76 4.49 -4.14
C ASP A 165 14.44 3.83 -4.55
N ARG A 166 14.36 3.46 -5.84
CA ARG A 166 13.19 2.82 -6.46
C ARG A 166 12.82 1.47 -5.79
N SER A 167 13.79 0.73 -5.27
CA SER A 167 13.56 -0.54 -4.58
C SER A 167 13.05 -0.34 -3.16
N MET A 168 13.60 0.62 -2.42
CA MET A 168 13.09 1.02 -1.11
C MET A 168 11.68 1.62 -1.21
N LEU A 169 11.41 2.46 -2.22
CA LEU A 169 10.07 3.01 -2.49
C LEU A 169 9.08 1.88 -2.79
N ALA A 170 9.41 0.96 -3.71
CA ALA A 170 8.58 -0.19 -4.04
C ALA A 170 8.23 -1.05 -2.81
N LYS A 171 9.24 -1.35 -1.97
CA LYS A 171 9.09 -2.11 -0.72
C LYS A 171 8.24 -1.36 0.32
N SER A 172 8.43 -0.05 0.45
CA SER A 172 7.67 0.81 1.37
C SER A 172 6.20 0.91 1.00
N TYR A 173 5.89 1.19 -0.27
CA TYR A 173 4.50 1.32 -0.73
C TYR A 173 3.71 0.01 -0.64
N ASN A 174 4.37 -1.16 -0.81
CA ASN A 174 3.73 -2.46 -0.56
C ASN A 174 3.34 -2.62 0.92
N ASP A 175 4.26 -2.32 1.82
CA ASP A 175 4.06 -2.56 3.26
C ASP A 175 3.07 -1.53 3.86
N VAL A 176 3.10 -0.27 3.40
CA VAL A 176 2.06 0.72 3.71
C VAL A 176 0.70 0.23 3.19
N GLY A 177 0.63 -0.25 1.95
CA GLY A 177 -0.60 -0.84 1.40
C GLY A 177 -1.14 -1.99 2.25
N LEU A 178 -0.26 -2.82 2.81
CA LEU A 178 -0.60 -3.93 3.69
C LEU A 178 -1.19 -3.47 5.03
N VAL A 179 -0.63 -2.45 5.68
CA VAL A 179 -1.24 -1.86 6.89
C VAL A 179 -2.61 -1.25 6.56
N GLN A 180 -2.71 -0.45 5.49
CA GLN A 180 -3.97 0.18 5.08
C GLN A 180 -5.05 -0.88 4.71
N SER A 181 -4.68 -2.02 4.13
CA SER A 181 -5.58 -3.14 3.81
C SER A 181 -6.13 -3.84 5.06
N GLN A 182 -5.40 -3.86 6.19
CA GLN A 182 -5.95 -4.38 7.45
C GLN A 182 -6.71 -3.33 8.26
N GLN A 183 -6.43 -2.04 8.07
CA GLN A 183 -7.20 -0.93 8.66
C GLN A 183 -8.53 -0.63 7.92
N GLY A 184 -8.91 -1.41 6.91
CA GLY A 184 -10.12 -1.16 6.11
C GLY A 184 -10.01 -0.04 5.07
N ASN A 185 -8.84 0.63 4.97
CA ASN A 185 -8.58 1.75 4.07
C ASN A 185 -8.29 1.29 2.62
N PHE A 186 -9.16 0.44 2.08
CA PHE A 186 -8.92 -0.33 0.84
C PHE A 186 -8.53 0.54 -0.37
N LYS A 187 -9.10 1.74 -0.51
CA LYS A 187 -8.72 2.68 -1.60
C LYS A 187 -7.28 3.17 -1.47
N GLN A 188 -6.82 3.47 -0.25
CA GLN A 188 -5.42 3.86 0.00
C GLN A 188 -4.48 2.67 -0.14
N ALA A 189 -4.93 1.47 0.26
CA ALA A 189 -4.20 0.23 0.06
C ALA A 189 -3.95 -0.05 -1.44
N LEU A 190 -5.01 -0.06 -2.26
CA LEU A 190 -4.93 -0.25 -3.71
C LEU A 190 -4.02 0.78 -4.38
N ALA A 191 -4.14 2.07 -4.05
CA ALA A 191 -3.25 3.10 -4.59
C ALA A 191 -1.77 2.88 -4.22
N SER A 192 -1.49 2.48 -2.97
CA SER A 192 -0.13 2.17 -2.51
C SER A 192 0.42 0.92 -3.20
N TYR A 193 -0.40 -0.12 -3.36
CA TYR A 193 0.00 -1.31 -4.12
C TYR A 193 0.23 -1.02 -5.60
N GLN A 194 -0.57 -0.16 -6.24
CA GLN A 194 -0.37 0.26 -7.63
C GLN A 194 0.95 1.02 -7.82
N GLN A 195 1.30 1.92 -6.88
CA GLN A 195 2.61 2.58 -6.85
C GLN A 195 3.75 1.59 -6.66
N SER A 196 3.60 0.61 -5.76
CA SER A 196 4.58 -0.48 -5.59
C SER A 196 4.74 -1.32 -6.86
N LEU A 197 3.62 -1.69 -7.50
CA LEU A 197 3.57 -2.53 -8.69
C LEU A 197 4.27 -1.86 -9.88
N ALA A 198 3.99 -0.58 -10.14
CA ALA A 198 4.65 0.19 -11.18
C ALA A 198 6.18 0.20 -11.00
N LEU A 199 6.65 0.53 -9.80
CA LEU A 199 8.08 0.55 -9.47
C LEU A 199 8.74 -0.84 -9.56
N LYS A 200 8.00 -1.92 -9.34
CA LYS A 200 8.49 -3.30 -9.48
C LYS A 200 8.53 -3.77 -10.93
N LEU A 201 7.55 -3.36 -11.75
CA LEU A 201 7.56 -3.58 -13.19
C LEU A 201 8.75 -2.87 -13.86
N GLU A 202 9.11 -1.66 -13.40
CA GLU A 202 10.37 -0.99 -13.79
C GLU A 202 11.64 -1.79 -13.42
N GLN A 203 11.59 -2.59 -12.35
CA GLN A 203 12.72 -3.39 -11.84
C GLN A 203 12.81 -4.80 -12.45
N GLY A 204 11.72 -5.32 -13.06
CA GLY A 204 11.70 -6.61 -13.75
C GLY A 204 11.76 -7.88 -12.85
N ASP A 205 11.71 -7.74 -11.53
CA ASP A 205 11.72 -8.87 -10.60
C ASP A 205 10.30 -9.44 -10.40
N ASN A 206 10.04 -10.60 -11.02
CA ASN A 206 8.75 -11.29 -10.98
C ASN A 206 8.28 -11.62 -9.54
N TYR A 207 9.17 -11.95 -8.60
CA TYR A 207 8.73 -12.44 -7.29
C TYR A 207 8.03 -11.34 -6.47
N PRO A 208 8.61 -10.14 -6.25
CA PRO A 208 7.91 -9.02 -5.62
C PRO A 208 6.70 -8.52 -6.42
N ILE A 209 6.68 -8.63 -7.76
CA ILE A 209 5.52 -8.28 -8.59
C ILE A 209 4.33 -9.18 -8.21
N GLY A 210 4.51 -10.50 -8.24
CA GLY A 210 3.47 -11.48 -7.87
C GLY A 210 2.92 -11.24 -6.47
N THR A 211 3.78 -10.93 -5.49
CA THR A 211 3.34 -10.61 -4.11
C THR A 211 2.43 -9.37 -4.05
N THR A 212 2.71 -8.33 -4.83
CA THR A 212 1.84 -7.15 -4.85
C THR A 212 0.55 -7.38 -5.64
N LEU A 213 0.59 -8.16 -6.73
CA LEU A 213 -0.63 -8.59 -7.42
C LEU A 213 -1.56 -9.40 -6.49
N ASN A 214 -1.01 -10.34 -5.71
CA ASN A 214 -1.79 -11.09 -4.73
C ASN A 214 -2.43 -10.18 -3.67
N ASN A 215 -1.66 -9.22 -3.14
CA ASN A 215 -2.16 -8.25 -2.16
C ASN A 215 -3.27 -7.33 -2.71
N ILE A 216 -3.24 -7.03 -4.02
CA ILE A 216 -4.32 -6.32 -4.73
C ILE A 216 -5.56 -7.23 -4.84
N GLY A 217 -5.39 -8.48 -5.26
CA GLY A 217 -6.47 -9.49 -5.32
C GLY A 217 -7.19 -9.64 -3.99
N LEU A 218 -6.43 -9.86 -2.90
CA LEU A 218 -6.93 -9.94 -1.53
C LEU A 218 -7.69 -8.67 -1.09
N THR A 219 -7.26 -7.50 -1.55
CA THR A 219 -7.95 -6.23 -1.23
C THR A 219 -9.24 -6.06 -2.03
N TYR A 220 -9.34 -6.60 -3.24
CA TYR A 220 -10.61 -6.69 -3.96
C TYR A 220 -11.56 -7.77 -3.39
N ALA A 221 -11.02 -8.90 -2.91
CA ALA A 221 -11.82 -9.92 -2.22
C ALA A 221 -12.45 -9.38 -0.92
N LYS A 222 -11.69 -8.59 -0.15
CA LYS A 222 -12.21 -7.82 1.02
C LYS A 222 -13.22 -6.73 0.67
N LEU A 223 -13.25 -6.27 -0.58
CA LEU A 223 -14.25 -5.35 -1.13
C LEU A 223 -15.45 -6.09 -1.75
N GLU A 224 -15.51 -7.42 -1.63
CA GLU A 224 -16.50 -8.31 -2.25
C GLU A 224 -16.56 -8.21 -3.79
N ASN A 225 -15.53 -7.61 -4.41
CA ASN A 225 -15.36 -7.56 -5.86
C ASN A 225 -14.56 -8.78 -6.33
N TYR A 226 -15.24 -9.93 -6.32
CA TYR A 226 -14.65 -11.23 -6.60
C TYR A 226 -14.11 -11.37 -8.04
N GLU A 227 -14.72 -10.71 -9.02
CA GLU A 227 -14.23 -10.67 -10.41
C GLU A 227 -12.85 -10.00 -10.51
N GLN A 228 -12.66 -8.83 -9.89
CA GLN A 228 -11.36 -8.16 -9.86
C GLN A 228 -10.36 -8.93 -8.99
N ALA A 229 -10.82 -9.55 -7.90
CA ALA A 229 -9.96 -10.40 -7.07
C ALA A 229 -9.35 -11.55 -7.91
N ILE A 230 -10.19 -12.34 -8.58
CA ILE A 230 -9.79 -13.40 -9.51
C ILE A 230 -8.80 -12.87 -10.56
N HIS A 231 -9.10 -11.74 -11.21
CA HIS A 231 -8.23 -11.18 -12.24
C HIS A 231 -6.81 -10.89 -11.73
N TYR A 232 -6.67 -10.32 -10.53
CA TYR A 232 -5.36 -10.04 -9.93
C TYR A 232 -4.68 -11.29 -9.35
N TYR A 233 -5.44 -12.26 -8.84
CA TYR A 233 -4.92 -13.56 -8.41
C TYR A 233 -4.38 -14.39 -9.59
N GLU A 234 -5.08 -14.43 -10.72
CA GLU A 234 -4.63 -15.13 -11.93
C GLU A 234 -3.35 -14.48 -12.52
N GLN A 235 -3.24 -13.15 -12.48
CA GLN A 235 -1.98 -12.46 -12.80
C GLN A 235 -0.84 -12.77 -11.80
N ALA A 236 -1.14 -12.84 -10.49
CA ALA A 236 -0.16 -13.19 -9.47
C ALA A 236 0.37 -14.61 -9.68
N LEU A 237 -0.53 -15.57 -9.95
CA LEU A 237 -0.21 -16.96 -10.25
C LEU A 237 0.70 -17.09 -11.48
N ASP A 238 0.33 -16.50 -12.60
CA ASP A 238 1.14 -16.50 -13.84
C ASP A 238 2.53 -15.88 -13.59
N THR A 239 2.60 -14.77 -12.87
CA THR A 239 3.87 -14.10 -12.52
C THR A 239 4.76 -15.00 -11.64
N PHE A 240 4.18 -15.66 -10.63
CA PHE A 240 4.92 -16.60 -9.79
C PHE A 240 5.36 -17.86 -10.55
N LEU A 241 4.52 -18.41 -11.42
CA LEU A 241 4.87 -19.55 -12.27
C LEU A 241 6.00 -19.20 -13.24
N LYS A 242 6.01 -17.99 -13.81
CA LYS A 242 7.13 -17.45 -14.60
C LYS A 242 8.41 -17.29 -13.78
N TYR A 243 8.32 -16.92 -12.50
CA TYR A 243 9.47 -16.90 -11.60
C TYR A 243 10.05 -18.31 -11.37
N THR A 244 9.21 -19.35 -11.22
CA THR A 244 9.70 -20.75 -11.07
C THR A 244 10.47 -21.31 -12.28
N GLN A 245 10.44 -20.62 -13.43
CA GLN A 245 11.19 -21.00 -14.63
C GLN A 245 12.63 -20.43 -14.64
N GLN A 246 12.97 -19.52 -13.71
CA GLN A 246 14.30 -18.92 -13.62
C GLN A 246 15.30 -19.89 -12.95
N PRO A 247 16.58 -19.92 -13.37
CA PRO A 247 17.60 -20.69 -12.66
C PRO A 247 17.78 -20.15 -11.24
N ASN A 248 17.88 -21.05 -10.26
CA ASN A 248 18.10 -20.72 -8.83
C ASN A 248 17.02 -19.82 -8.19
N PHE A 249 15.77 -19.86 -8.68
CA PHE A 249 14.65 -19.11 -8.08
C PHE A 249 14.41 -19.47 -6.61
N ASP A 250 13.96 -18.48 -5.83
CA ASP A 250 13.60 -18.65 -4.42
C ASP A 250 12.37 -19.57 -4.25
N ARG A 251 12.58 -20.72 -3.61
CA ARG A 251 11.57 -21.76 -3.42
C ARG A 251 10.39 -21.33 -2.53
N ARG A 252 10.53 -20.27 -1.73
CA ARG A 252 9.43 -19.70 -0.93
C ARG A 252 8.26 -19.22 -1.78
N VAL A 253 8.47 -19.03 -3.09
CA VAL A 253 7.38 -18.77 -4.05
C VAL A 253 6.29 -19.84 -4.06
N PHE A 254 6.59 -21.10 -3.73
CA PHE A 254 5.55 -22.14 -3.67
C PHE A 254 4.52 -21.90 -2.56
N ASN A 255 4.88 -21.18 -1.50
CA ASN A 255 3.93 -20.78 -0.45
C ASN A 255 2.97 -19.72 -1.00
N ASN A 256 3.49 -18.70 -1.71
CA ASN A 256 2.65 -17.70 -2.37
C ASN A 256 1.75 -18.33 -3.45
N ILE A 257 2.26 -19.28 -4.25
CA ILE A 257 1.46 -20.02 -5.24
C ILE A 257 0.34 -20.82 -4.55
N THR A 258 0.63 -21.47 -3.43
CA THR A 258 -0.37 -22.22 -2.64
C THR A 258 -1.45 -21.28 -2.10
N HIS A 259 -1.07 -20.14 -1.52
CA HIS A 259 -2.03 -19.13 -1.05
C HIS A 259 -2.85 -18.52 -2.18
N VAL A 260 -2.28 -18.27 -3.37
CA VAL A 260 -3.06 -17.83 -4.54
C VAL A 260 -4.07 -18.90 -4.98
N TYR A 261 -3.73 -20.18 -4.90
CA TYR A 261 -4.69 -21.27 -5.15
C TYR A 261 -5.77 -21.38 -4.08
N GLU A 262 -5.44 -21.21 -2.79
CA GLU A 262 -6.42 -21.15 -1.69
C GLU A 262 -7.39 -19.96 -1.88
N ASP A 263 -6.86 -18.75 -2.11
CA ASP A 263 -7.64 -17.53 -2.33
C ASP A 263 -8.52 -17.63 -3.59
N LEU A 264 -8.03 -18.21 -4.69
CA LEU A 264 -8.85 -18.49 -5.88
C LEU A 264 -9.97 -19.48 -5.58
N ALA A 265 -9.70 -20.58 -4.86
CA ALA A 265 -10.73 -21.55 -4.50
C ALA A 265 -11.83 -20.93 -3.63
N VAL A 266 -11.46 -20.13 -2.63
CA VAL A 266 -12.40 -19.37 -1.79
C VAL A 266 -13.20 -18.36 -2.62
N THR A 267 -12.55 -17.64 -3.54
CA THR A 267 -13.21 -16.61 -4.36
C THR A 267 -14.17 -17.22 -5.39
N TYR A 268 -13.84 -18.37 -5.98
CA TYR A 268 -14.75 -19.08 -6.88
C TYR A 268 -15.93 -19.74 -6.14
N ASN A 269 -15.75 -20.22 -4.90
CA ASN A 269 -16.85 -20.64 -4.03
C ASN A 269 -17.82 -19.46 -3.73
N LYS A 270 -17.29 -18.24 -3.53
CA LYS A 270 -18.12 -17.02 -3.39
C LYS A 270 -18.89 -16.60 -4.66
N LEU A 271 -18.68 -17.27 -5.78
CA LEU A 271 -19.41 -17.10 -7.04
C LEU A 271 -20.17 -18.37 -7.47
N ASP A 272 -20.34 -19.33 -6.55
CA ASP A 272 -20.95 -20.65 -6.78
C ASP A 272 -20.29 -21.50 -7.90
N ASP A 273 -19.07 -21.16 -8.35
CA ASP A 273 -18.29 -21.94 -9.32
C ASP A 273 -17.55 -23.09 -8.61
N LEU A 274 -18.34 -24.08 -8.17
CA LEU A 274 -17.86 -25.28 -7.47
C LEU A 274 -16.84 -26.09 -8.31
N GLN A 275 -16.90 -26.00 -9.65
CA GLN A 275 -15.96 -26.67 -10.53
C GLN A 275 -14.56 -26.05 -10.43
N LYS A 276 -14.46 -24.71 -10.49
CA LYS A 276 -13.17 -24.03 -10.30
C LYS A 276 -12.70 -24.05 -8.85
N GLN A 277 -13.61 -23.97 -7.86
CA GLN A 277 -13.26 -24.19 -6.46
C GLN A 277 -12.49 -25.52 -6.30
N ALA A 278 -13.11 -26.64 -6.71
CA ALA A 278 -12.50 -27.96 -6.55
C ALA A 278 -11.18 -28.09 -7.34
N TYR A 279 -11.09 -27.50 -8.54
CA TYR A 279 -9.86 -27.44 -9.31
C TYR A 279 -8.74 -26.69 -8.57
N PHE A 280 -8.99 -25.50 -8.04
CA PHE A 280 -7.97 -24.71 -7.34
C PHE A 280 -7.62 -25.28 -5.97
N GLN A 281 -8.57 -25.89 -5.26
CA GLN A 281 -8.31 -26.67 -4.05
C GLN A 281 -7.39 -27.86 -4.33
N GLN A 282 -7.60 -28.60 -5.44
CA GLN A 282 -6.70 -29.67 -5.88
C GLN A 282 -5.32 -29.12 -6.27
N LYS A 283 -5.24 -27.90 -6.84
CA LYS A 283 -3.96 -27.24 -7.14
C LYS A 283 -3.20 -26.84 -5.88
N ALA A 284 -3.86 -26.30 -4.87
CA ALA A 284 -3.26 -26.01 -3.56
C ALA A 284 -2.73 -27.30 -2.91
N MET A 285 -3.52 -28.38 -2.92
CA MET A 285 -3.06 -29.70 -2.45
C MET A 285 -1.81 -30.19 -3.20
N ALA A 286 -1.72 -29.97 -4.52
CA ALA A 286 -0.59 -30.39 -5.33
C ALA A 286 0.67 -29.52 -5.16
N SER A 287 0.55 -28.24 -4.74
CA SER A 287 1.72 -27.38 -4.50
C SER A 287 2.37 -27.58 -3.13
N ILE A 288 1.69 -28.25 -2.19
CA ILE A 288 2.20 -28.65 -0.87
C ILE A 288 3.28 -29.75 -1.00
N ASP A 289 3.17 -30.64 -2.00
CA ASP A 289 3.70 -32.02 -1.97
C ASP A 289 5.22 -32.23 -2.21
N TYR A 290 6.10 -31.23 -1.99
CA TYR A 290 7.56 -31.54 -2.04
C TYR A 290 8.56 -30.59 -1.34
N LYS A 291 8.27 -29.29 -1.14
CA LYS A 291 9.32 -28.29 -0.79
C LYS A 291 8.94 -27.20 0.23
N THR A 292 7.70 -27.17 0.70
CA THR A 292 7.22 -26.26 1.75
C THR A 292 7.60 -26.80 3.14
N SER A 293 7.64 -25.96 4.18
CA SER A 293 8.00 -26.44 5.53
C SER A 293 6.87 -27.26 6.17
N LYS A 294 7.20 -28.21 7.06
CA LYS A 294 6.23 -29.09 7.73
C LYS A 294 5.09 -28.33 8.44
N GLY A 295 5.37 -27.15 9.01
CA GLY A 295 4.35 -26.31 9.64
C GLY A 295 3.42 -25.63 8.63
N GLU A 296 3.95 -25.20 7.48
CA GLU A 296 3.15 -24.60 6.40
C GLU A 296 2.26 -25.65 5.71
N GLN A 297 2.81 -26.85 5.49
CA GLN A 297 2.04 -28.02 5.04
C GLN A 297 0.89 -28.31 6.01
N ALA A 298 1.17 -28.38 7.32
CA ALA A 298 0.15 -28.63 8.34
C ALA A 298 -0.94 -27.54 8.36
N ARG A 299 -0.59 -26.25 8.21
CA ARG A 299 -1.57 -25.15 8.19
C ARG A 299 -2.50 -25.25 6.98
N ALA A 300 -1.96 -25.47 5.78
CA ALA A 300 -2.79 -25.60 4.57
C ALA A 300 -3.73 -26.82 4.67
N LEU A 301 -3.26 -27.95 5.22
CA LEU A 301 -4.08 -29.13 5.49
C LEU A 301 -5.19 -28.84 6.52
N ILE A 302 -4.94 -28.03 7.55
CA ILE A 302 -5.95 -27.58 8.52
C ILE A 302 -6.98 -26.65 7.87
N ASN A 303 -6.56 -25.70 7.02
CA ASN A 303 -7.47 -24.83 6.26
C ASN A 303 -8.42 -25.66 5.37
N ILE A 304 -7.86 -26.60 4.61
CA ILE A 304 -8.62 -27.52 3.74
C ILE A 304 -9.62 -28.35 4.57
N ALA A 305 -9.20 -28.84 5.74
CA ALA A 305 -10.08 -29.57 6.64
C ALA A 305 -11.23 -28.71 7.20
N GLN A 306 -11.00 -27.44 7.55
CA GLN A 306 -12.07 -26.55 8.03
C GLN A 306 -13.11 -26.30 6.92
N LEU A 307 -12.68 -26.05 5.68
CA LEU A 307 -13.61 -25.93 4.55
C LEU A 307 -14.47 -27.19 4.40
N GLN A 308 -13.88 -28.37 4.56
CA GLN A 308 -14.62 -29.64 4.51
C GLN A 308 -15.49 -29.93 5.74
N ILE A 309 -15.15 -29.39 6.92
CA ILE A 309 -16.02 -29.40 8.11
C ILE A 309 -17.26 -28.52 7.87
N ASP A 310 -17.07 -27.37 7.22
CA ASP A 310 -18.15 -26.44 6.88
C ASP A 310 -19.03 -27.00 5.73
N GLU A 311 -18.46 -27.76 4.79
CA GLU A 311 -19.15 -28.54 3.74
C GLU A 311 -19.70 -29.90 4.22
N ASN A 312 -19.56 -30.24 5.52
CA ASN A 312 -19.99 -31.52 6.12
C ASN A 312 -19.36 -32.79 5.48
N GLN A 313 -18.18 -32.66 4.85
CA GLN A 313 -17.37 -33.76 4.30
C GLN A 313 -16.46 -34.38 5.38
N LEU A 314 -17.06 -34.80 6.49
CA LEU A 314 -16.38 -35.03 7.78
C LEU A 314 -15.21 -36.04 7.72
N ASP A 315 -15.36 -37.15 6.99
CA ASP A 315 -14.30 -38.18 6.88
C ASP A 315 -13.12 -37.73 5.99
N SER A 316 -13.38 -36.82 5.04
CA SER A 316 -12.32 -36.21 4.23
C SER A 316 -11.52 -35.23 5.11
N ALA A 317 -12.22 -34.36 5.86
CA ALA A 317 -11.61 -33.47 6.84
C ALA A 317 -10.78 -34.23 7.89
N GLU A 318 -11.25 -35.39 8.38
CA GLU A 318 -10.49 -36.22 9.30
C GLU A 318 -9.16 -36.72 8.69
N SER A 319 -9.13 -37.04 7.40
CA SER A 319 -7.90 -37.39 6.68
C SER A 319 -6.92 -36.22 6.62
N PHE A 320 -7.39 -35.00 6.36
CA PHE A 320 -6.54 -33.81 6.29
C PHE A 320 -5.99 -33.39 7.67
N LEU A 321 -6.82 -33.38 8.72
CA LEU A 321 -6.33 -33.10 10.09
C LEU A 321 -5.34 -34.14 10.57
N THR A 322 -5.50 -35.41 10.18
CA THR A 322 -4.55 -36.48 10.54
C THR A 322 -3.21 -36.31 9.83
N LYS A 323 -3.20 -35.97 8.53
CA LYS A 323 -1.98 -35.61 7.80
C LYS A 323 -1.29 -34.37 8.39
N ALA A 324 -2.06 -33.36 8.82
CA ALA A 324 -1.51 -32.17 9.48
C ALA A 324 -0.80 -32.51 10.80
N GLU A 325 -1.32 -33.48 11.54
CA GLU A 325 -0.79 -33.97 12.82
C GLU A 325 0.45 -34.87 12.63
N GLU A 326 0.44 -35.74 11.61
CA GLU A 326 1.57 -36.61 11.20
C GLU A 326 2.83 -35.83 10.79
N LEU A 327 2.70 -34.57 10.34
CA LEU A 327 3.83 -33.76 9.89
C LEU A 327 4.79 -33.35 11.02
N GLN A 328 4.39 -33.47 12.29
CA GLN A 328 5.28 -33.38 13.47
C GLN A 328 6.25 -32.19 13.52
N THR A 329 5.73 -30.97 13.36
CA THR A 329 6.37 -29.75 13.90
C THR A 329 5.39 -28.96 14.78
N LEU A 330 4.80 -29.66 15.76
CA LEU A 330 3.91 -29.09 16.78
C LEU A 330 4.65 -28.23 17.83
N SER A 331 5.82 -27.69 17.50
CA SER A 331 6.50 -26.64 18.28
C SER A 331 5.81 -25.29 18.15
N ALA A 332 5.22 -25.00 16.99
CA ALA A 332 4.47 -23.78 16.75
C ALA A 332 3.15 -23.77 17.53
N PHE A 333 3.03 -22.83 18.47
CA PHE A 333 1.89 -22.67 19.36
C PHE A 333 0.56 -22.48 18.61
N ASP A 334 0.56 -21.61 17.59
CA ASP A 334 -0.64 -21.25 16.82
C ASP A 334 -1.21 -22.43 16.03
N LEU A 335 -0.33 -23.22 15.39
CA LEU A 335 -0.70 -24.46 14.69
C LEU A 335 -1.36 -25.49 15.62
N ARG A 336 -0.91 -25.58 16.88
CA ARG A 336 -1.57 -26.44 17.89
C ARG A 336 -2.97 -25.92 18.24
N LEU A 337 -3.17 -24.61 18.34
CA LEU A 337 -4.49 -24.03 18.60
C LEU A 337 -5.44 -24.24 17.42
N GLU A 338 -5.00 -23.94 16.20
CA GLU A 338 -5.73 -24.14 14.94
C GLU A 338 -6.17 -25.61 14.77
N LEU A 339 -5.26 -26.56 15.00
CA LEU A 339 -5.54 -28.00 14.95
C LEU A 339 -6.55 -28.44 16.02
N ASN A 340 -6.43 -27.95 17.26
CA ASN A 340 -7.36 -28.32 18.34
C ASN A 340 -8.78 -27.76 18.12
N VAL A 341 -8.90 -26.52 17.62
CA VAL A 341 -10.20 -25.96 17.21
C VAL A 341 -10.84 -26.82 16.12
N SER A 342 -10.09 -27.13 15.07
CA SER A 342 -10.59 -27.89 13.91
C SER A 342 -10.96 -29.33 14.29
N ARG A 343 -10.12 -30.02 15.09
CA ARG A 343 -10.43 -31.35 15.64
C ARG A 343 -11.68 -31.33 16.54
N ALA A 344 -11.85 -30.30 17.36
CA ALA A 344 -13.04 -30.15 18.21
C ALA A 344 -14.32 -29.89 17.40
N GLU A 345 -14.25 -29.07 16.35
CA GLU A 345 -15.38 -28.80 15.43
C GLU A 345 -15.75 -30.03 14.60
N LEU A 346 -14.78 -30.79 14.11
CA LEU A 346 -15.01 -32.10 13.48
C LEU A 346 -15.67 -33.08 14.46
N SER A 347 -15.11 -33.26 15.65
CA SER A 347 -15.62 -34.24 16.63
C SER A 347 -17.03 -33.90 17.11
N ILE A 348 -17.41 -32.63 17.28
CA ILE A 348 -18.78 -32.28 17.66
C ILE A 348 -19.78 -32.51 16.51
N GLN A 349 -19.37 -32.35 15.24
CA GLN A 349 -20.20 -32.70 14.08
C GLN A 349 -20.34 -34.23 13.90
N LYS A 350 -19.28 -35.01 14.12
CA LYS A 350 -19.33 -36.49 14.15
C LYS A 350 -20.03 -37.06 15.41
N ASN A 351 -20.54 -36.22 16.31
CA ASN A 351 -21.13 -36.59 17.60
C ASN A 351 -20.17 -37.39 18.53
N GLU A 352 -18.87 -37.23 18.34
CA GLU A 352 -17.80 -37.88 19.12
C GLU A 352 -17.47 -37.04 20.37
N LEU A 353 -18.47 -36.91 21.25
CA LEU A 353 -18.50 -35.91 22.33
C LEU A 353 -17.25 -35.91 23.23
N ASP A 354 -16.69 -37.08 23.56
CA ASP A 354 -15.49 -37.18 24.40
C ASP A 354 -14.22 -36.69 23.70
N LYS A 355 -14.06 -36.95 22.39
CA LYS A 355 -12.99 -36.34 21.59
C LYS A 355 -13.20 -34.82 21.52
N ALA A 356 -14.43 -34.37 21.27
CA ALA A 356 -14.76 -32.95 21.18
C ALA A 356 -14.41 -32.19 22.48
N ILE A 357 -14.74 -32.77 23.65
CA ILE A 357 -14.38 -32.21 24.97
C ILE A 357 -12.86 -32.22 25.19
N SER A 358 -12.16 -33.28 24.78
CA SER A 358 -10.70 -33.38 24.93
C SER A 358 -9.95 -32.32 24.10
N PHE A 359 -10.23 -32.23 22.80
CA PHE A 359 -9.65 -31.23 21.91
C PHE A 359 -10.06 -29.80 22.29
N ALA A 360 -11.33 -29.58 22.68
CA ALA A 360 -11.79 -28.26 23.06
C ALA A 360 -11.12 -27.74 24.35
N ASN A 361 -10.91 -28.59 25.36
CA ASN A 361 -10.16 -28.21 26.56
C ASN A 361 -8.67 -27.95 26.27
N SER A 362 -8.06 -28.76 25.41
CA SER A 362 -6.66 -28.60 25.01
C SER A 362 -6.44 -27.31 24.20
N GLY A 363 -7.37 -26.95 23.32
CA GLY A 363 -7.41 -25.65 22.67
C GLY A 363 -7.70 -24.49 23.64
N LEU A 364 -8.58 -24.68 24.62
CA LEU A 364 -9.02 -23.62 25.54
C LEU A 364 -7.88 -23.12 26.45
N LEU A 365 -6.97 -24.03 26.82
CA LEU A 365 -5.72 -23.69 27.50
C LEU A 365 -4.86 -22.73 26.64
N LEU A 366 -4.59 -23.13 25.39
CA LEU A 366 -3.78 -22.35 24.44
C LEU A 366 -4.42 -21.00 24.10
N ALA A 367 -5.73 -20.97 23.86
CA ALA A 367 -6.47 -19.73 23.62
C ALA A 367 -6.44 -18.78 24.83
N THR A 368 -6.45 -19.32 26.06
CA THR A 368 -6.36 -18.51 27.28
C THR A 368 -4.95 -17.96 27.50
N GLU A 369 -3.91 -18.76 27.26
CA GLU A 369 -2.50 -18.34 27.36
C GLU A 369 -2.14 -17.24 26.34
N LYS A 370 -2.70 -17.29 25.13
CA LYS A 370 -2.55 -16.26 24.09
C LYS A 370 -3.47 -15.03 24.28
N ALA A 371 -4.43 -15.08 25.20
CA ALA A 371 -5.58 -14.16 25.28
C ALA A 371 -6.37 -14.06 23.95
N ASP A 372 -6.48 -15.16 23.20
CA ASP A 372 -7.26 -15.23 21.97
C ASP A 372 -8.76 -15.42 22.30
N HIS A 373 -9.44 -14.30 22.48
CA HIS A 373 -10.87 -14.25 22.79
C HIS A 373 -11.76 -14.90 21.72
N PHE A 374 -11.34 -14.91 20.44
CA PHE A 374 -12.10 -15.51 19.34
C PHE A 374 -12.03 -17.04 19.37
N ALA A 375 -10.83 -17.60 19.43
CA ALA A 375 -10.63 -19.04 19.56
C ALA A 375 -11.28 -19.56 20.85
N LYS A 376 -11.09 -18.84 21.97
CA LYS A 376 -11.76 -19.12 23.25
C LYS A 376 -13.28 -19.18 23.12
N ALA A 377 -13.90 -18.22 22.42
CA ALA A 377 -15.34 -18.24 22.17
C ALA A 377 -15.78 -19.44 21.31
N LYS A 378 -15.06 -19.79 20.23
CA LYS A 378 -15.33 -21.02 19.45
C LYS A 378 -15.32 -22.27 20.36
N LEU A 379 -14.26 -22.45 21.15
CA LEU A 379 -14.02 -23.62 21.99
C LEU A 379 -15.06 -23.76 23.12
N LEU A 380 -15.42 -22.66 23.79
CA LEU A 380 -16.46 -22.65 24.83
C LEU A 380 -17.85 -22.97 24.26
N LYS A 381 -18.16 -22.53 23.04
CA LYS A 381 -19.41 -22.89 22.33
C LYS A 381 -19.46 -24.39 21.99
N ILE A 382 -18.32 -25.01 21.67
CA ILE A 382 -18.21 -26.46 21.45
C ILE A 382 -18.41 -27.23 22.76
N LEU A 383 -17.75 -26.81 23.85
CA LEU A 383 -17.93 -27.40 25.18
C LEU A 383 -19.38 -27.30 25.66
N SER A 384 -20.01 -26.14 25.54
CA SER A 384 -21.42 -25.94 25.89
C SER A 384 -22.34 -26.92 25.13
N ARG A 385 -22.13 -27.11 23.82
CA ARG A 385 -22.84 -28.10 23.00
C ARG A 385 -22.57 -29.55 23.45
N ALA A 386 -21.31 -29.89 23.68
CA ALA A 386 -20.92 -31.26 24.05
C ALA A 386 -21.48 -31.69 25.42
N TYR A 387 -21.61 -30.75 26.36
CA TYR A 387 -22.20 -31.00 27.67
C TYR A 387 -23.74 -30.90 27.70
N TYR A 388 -24.41 -30.36 26.68
CA TYR A 388 -25.86 -30.08 26.70
C TYR A 388 -26.74 -31.25 27.15
N ASN A 389 -26.48 -32.46 26.63
CA ASN A 389 -27.20 -33.69 26.99
C ASN A 389 -26.50 -34.53 28.08
N ARG A 390 -25.42 -34.03 28.70
CA ARG A 390 -24.59 -34.75 29.68
C ARG A 390 -24.63 -34.11 31.06
N ASP A 391 -24.45 -32.79 31.12
CA ASP A 391 -24.55 -31.95 32.31
C ASP A 391 -25.00 -30.55 31.86
N ILE A 392 -26.26 -30.23 32.12
CA ILE A 392 -26.86 -28.96 31.73
C ILE A 392 -26.29 -27.76 32.52
N HIS A 393 -25.76 -27.98 33.73
CA HIS A 393 -25.11 -26.92 34.51
C HIS A 393 -23.73 -26.59 33.92
N ALA A 394 -22.94 -27.62 33.57
CA ALA A 394 -21.70 -27.41 32.83
C ALA A 394 -21.95 -26.76 31.45
N SER A 395 -22.98 -27.21 30.73
CA SER A 395 -23.38 -26.64 29.44
C SER A 395 -23.72 -25.14 29.53
N PHE A 396 -24.49 -24.74 30.56
CA PHE A 396 -24.83 -23.35 30.82
C PHE A 396 -23.61 -22.51 31.23
N HIS A 397 -22.78 -23.03 32.13
CA HIS A 397 -21.53 -22.37 32.56
C HIS A 397 -20.58 -22.09 31.37
N TYR A 398 -20.41 -23.05 30.46
CA TYR A 398 -19.64 -22.81 29.23
C TYR A 398 -20.33 -21.82 28.27
N LEU A 399 -21.67 -21.75 28.25
CA LEU A 399 -22.42 -20.77 27.45
C LEU A 399 -22.26 -19.34 27.98
N GLU A 400 -22.21 -19.16 29.30
CA GLU A 400 -21.94 -17.89 29.96
C GLU A 400 -20.50 -17.40 29.65
N GLN A 401 -19.50 -18.27 29.83
CA GLN A 401 -18.13 -17.93 29.47
C GLN A 401 -17.96 -17.66 27.96
N TYR A 402 -18.73 -18.34 27.10
CA TYR A 402 -18.78 -18.06 25.66
C TYR A 402 -19.27 -16.63 25.40
N ALA A 403 -20.35 -16.19 26.04
CA ALA A 403 -20.87 -14.82 25.89
C ALA A 403 -19.82 -13.79 26.35
N GLN A 404 -19.23 -13.97 27.54
CA GLN A 404 -18.16 -13.10 28.05
C GLN A 404 -16.96 -13.02 27.09
N SER A 405 -16.54 -14.16 26.52
CA SER A 405 -15.39 -14.22 25.60
C SER A 405 -15.71 -13.60 24.23
N ARG A 406 -16.93 -13.80 23.73
CA ARG A 406 -17.45 -13.13 22.51
C ARG A 406 -17.48 -11.62 22.70
N ASP A 407 -17.95 -11.14 23.85
CA ASP A 407 -18.15 -9.71 24.09
C ASP A 407 -16.81 -8.98 24.30
N ALA A 408 -15.82 -9.64 24.92
CA ALA A 408 -14.44 -9.17 24.96
C ALA A 408 -13.80 -9.09 23.55
N PHE A 409 -14.02 -10.10 22.70
CA PHE A 409 -13.56 -10.07 21.31
C PHE A 409 -14.21 -8.93 20.49
N LEU A 410 -15.52 -8.72 20.67
CA LEU A 410 -16.25 -7.63 20.00
C LEU A 410 -15.76 -6.26 20.47
N ALA A 411 -15.56 -6.06 21.77
CA ALA A 411 -15.00 -4.82 22.31
C ALA A 411 -13.60 -4.54 21.74
N GLN A 412 -12.70 -5.54 21.76
CA GLN A 412 -11.36 -5.42 21.17
C GLN A 412 -11.40 -5.03 19.68
N LYS A 413 -12.40 -5.53 18.93
CA LYS A 413 -12.60 -5.13 17.54
C LYS A 413 -13.09 -3.68 17.43
N TYR A 414 -14.12 -3.29 18.17
CA TYR A 414 -14.65 -1.92 18.14
C TYR A 414 -13.59 -0.88 18.51
N ASP A 415 -12.75 -1.15 19.52
CA ASP A 415 -11.64 -0.27 19.90
C ASP A 415 -10.59 -0.13 18.79
N ALA A 416 -10.29 -1.21 18.07
CA ALA A 416 -9.37 -1.20 16.93
C ALA A 416 -9.95 -0.43 15.73
N ASP A 417 -11.25 -0.63 15.43
CA ASP A 417 -11.96 0.06 14.35
C ASP A 417 -12.05 1.57 14.64
N LEU A 418 -12.43 1.98 15.87
CA LEU A 418 -12.42 3.39 16.32
C LEU A 418 -11.03 4.03 16.19
N LYS A 419 -9.98 3.33 16.64
CA LYS A 419 -8.59 3.80 16.55
C LYS A 419 -8.10 3.91 15.11
N SER A 420 -8.59 3.08 14.19
CA SER A 420 -8.27 3.19 12.75
C SER A 420 -8.93 4.42 12.10
N ILE A 421 -10.19 4.70 12.47
CA ILE A 421 -10.95 5.87 12.02
C ILE A 421 -10.27 7.16 12.50
N GLN A 422 -9.88 7.23 13.78
CA GLN A 422 -9.21 8.42 14.31
C GLN A 422 -7.86 8.69 13.61
N VAL A 423 -7.03 7.67 13.40
CA VAL A 423 -5.76 7.81 12.65
C VAL A 423 -6.00 8.23 11.20
N ALA A 424 -7.10 7.79 10.56
CA ALA A 424 -7.44 8.22 9.21
C ALA A 424 -7.84 9.72 9.16
N ILE A 425 -8.57 10.22 10.18
CA ILE A 425 -8.93 11.64 10.30
C ILE A 425 -7.67 12.49 10.53
N GLU A 426 -6.82 12.11 11.49
CA GLU A 426 -5.55 12.81 11.79
C GLU A 426 -4.64 12.86 10.56
N LYS A 427 -4.51 11.74 9.83
CA LYS A 427 -3.77 11.68 8.56
C LYS A 427 -4.36 12.62 7.50
N GLN A 428 -5.68 12.63 7.31
CA GLN A 428 -6.32 13.49 6.33
C GLN A 428 -6.14 14.99 6.64
N GLN A 429 -6.07 15.37 7.93
CA GLN A 429 -5.75 16.73 8.34
C GLN A 429 -4.30 17.12 7.99
N VAL A 430 -3.33 16.22 8.22
CA VAL A 430 -1.92 16.46 7.87
C VAL A 430 -1.71 16.49 6.35
N GLU A 431 -2.34 15.58 5.59
CA GLU A 431 -2.31 15.61 4.11
C GLU A 431 -2.90 16.91 3.55
N HIS A 432 -3.96 17.44 4.16
CA HIS A 432 -4.55 18.74 3.79
C HIS A 432 -3.62 19.92 4.13
N GLN A 433 -2.96 19.93 5.29
CA GLN A 433 -1.98 20.97 5.65
C GLN A 433 -0.80 20.97 4.66
N LEU A 434 -0.23 19.80 4.37
CA LEU A 434 0.88 19.66 3.43
C LEU A 434 0.50 20.10 2.01
N ALA A 435 -0.74 19.83 1.57
CA ALA A 435 -1.24 20.28 0.28
C ALA A 435 -1.37 21.82 0.21
N LEU A 436 -1.81 22.48 1.30
CA LEU A 436 -1.85 23.94 1.38
C LEU A 436 -0.44 24.56 1.33
N GLU A 437 0.51 24.01 2.07
CA GLU A 437 1.91 24.46 2.03
C GLU A 437 2.54 24.28 0.64
N GLN A 438 2.22 23.18 -0.07
CA GLN A 438 2.70 22.97 -1.44
C GLN A 438 2.10 23.98 -2.43
N ILE A 439 0.83 24.34 -2.29
CA ILE A 439 0.18 25.39 -3.10
C ILE A 439 0.82 26.76 -2.84
N GLU A 440 1.08 27.11 -1.59
CA GLU A 440 1.70 28.39 -1.23
C GLU A 440 3.15 28.48 -1.75
N ASN A 441 3.93 27.40 -1.63
CA ASN A 441 5.29 27.34 -2.19
C ASN A 441 5.29 27.40 -3.73
N ALA A 442 4.38 26.69 -4.40
CA ALA A 442 4.26 26.73 -5.87
C ALA A 442 3.83 28.12 -6.37
N ARG A 443 2.98 28.81 -5.61
CA ARG A 443 2.62 30.21 -5.85
C ARG A 443 3.85 31.12 -5.73
N GLN A 444 4.61 31.03 -4.65
CA GLN A 444 5.82 31.84 -4.46
C GLN A 444 6.86 31.60 -5.57
N GLN A 445 7.07 30.34 -5.98
CA GLN A 445 7.92 30.04 -7.15
C GLN A 445 7.39 30.67 -8.44
N THR A 446 6.07 30.69 -8.65
CA THR A 446 5.44 31.32 -9.81
C THR A 446 5.64 32.84 -9.80
N GLU A 447 5.47 33.50 -8.65
CA GLU A 447 5.72 34.94 -8.49
C GLU A 447 7.21 35.28 -8.72
N ILE A 448 8.15 34.48 -8.20
CA ILE A 448 9.59 34.61 -8.46
C ILE A 448 9.92 34.40 -9.95
N GLN A 449 9.31 33.41 -10.61
CA GLN A 449 9.52 33.15 -12.03
C GLN A 449 8.98 34.30 -12.90
N GLN A 450 7.84 34.88 -12.55
CA GLN A 450 7.29 36.07 -13.23
C GLN A 450 8.22 37.28 -13.07
N LEU A 451 8.73 37.55 -11.87
CA LEU A 451 9.70 38.62 -11.62
C LEU A 451 11.01 38.40 -12.41
N THR A 452 11.50 37.16 -12.45
CA THR A 452 12.71 36.79 -13.21
C THR A 452 12.50 36.99 -14.71
N ASN A 453 11.35 36.55 -15.25
CA ASN A 453 10.98 36.76 -16.65
C ASN A 453 10.83 38.25 -16.98
N TRP A 454 10.30 39.07 -16.07
CA TRP A 454 10.24 40.53 -16.20
C TRP A 454 11.62 41.17 -16.25
N ILE A 455 12.54 40.78 -15.36
CA ILE A 455 13.93 41.27 -15.33
C ILE A 455 14.67 40.91 -16.61
N LEU A 456 14.52 39.66 -17.09
CA LEU A 456 15.11 39.20 -18.36
C LEU A 456 14.51 39.97 -19.56
N SER A 457 13.19 40.18 -19.58
CA SER A 457 12.51 40.93 -20.63
C SER A 457 12.94 42.41 -20.66
N ALA A 458 13.05 43.05 -19.50
CA ALA A 458 13.54 44.42 -19.38
C ALA A 458 15.03 44.53 -19.78
N SER A 459 15.85 43.54 -19.44
CA SER A 459 17.26 43.47 -19.85
C SER A 459 17.41 43.26 -21.36
N LEU A 460 16.54 42.44 -21.96
CA LEU A 460 16.48 42.24 -23.40
C LEU A 460 16.00 43.51 -24.12
N LEU A 461 14.95 44.16 -23.65
CA LEU A 461 14.49 45.45 -24.18
C LEU A 461 15.54 46.55 -24.03
N LEU A 462 16.29 46.58 -22.93
CA LEU A 462 17.39 47.53 -22.72
C LEU A 462 18.56 47.26 -23.69
N SER A 463 18.97 46.00 -23.86
CA SER A 463 20.04 45.63 -24.81
C SER A 463 19.62 45.83 -26.27
N ILE A 464 18.36 45.57 -26.63
CA ILE A 464 17.78 45.94 -27.93
C ILE A 464 17.74 47.46 -28.10
N SER A 465 17.40 48.22 -27.05
CA SER A 465 17.39 49.69 -27.10
C SER A 465 18.80 50.27 -27.24
N ILE A 466 19.80 49.68 -26.58
CA ILE A 466 21.21 50.03 -26.74
C ILE A 466 21.70 49.65 -28.14
N ALA A 467 21.37 48.45 -28.63
CA ALA A 467 21.68 48.03 -30.00
C ALA A 467 21.00 48.94 -31.04
N PHE A 468 19.76 49.35 -30.80
CA PHE A 468 19.04 50.30 -31.64
C PHE A 468 19.65 51.71 -31.54
N LEU A 469 20.10 52.17 -30.38
CA LEU A 469 20.83 53.44 -30.24
C LEU A 469 22.20 53.40 -30.92
N VAL A 470 22.91 52.27 -30.87
CA VAL A 470 24.18 52.06 -31.59
C VAL A 470 23.94 51.98 -33.09
N LEU A 471 22.95 51.20 -33.54
CA LEU A 471 22.54 51.14 -34.95
C LEU A 471 21.99 52.48 -35.45
N PHE A 472 21.25 53.23 -34.63
CA PHE A 472 20.77 54.57 -34.93
C PHE A 472 21.91 55.58 -34.91
N TRP A 473 22.93 55.43 -34.06
CA TRP A 473 24.14 56.27 -34.12
C TRP A 473 24.97 55.95 -35.35
N PHE A 474 25.15 54.68 -35.70
CA PHE A 474 25.77 54.27 -36.96
C PHE A 474 24.92 54.68 -38.17
N LYS A 475 23.59 54.68 -38.08
CA LYS A 475 22.67 55.19 -39.10
C LYS A 475 22.78 56.70 -39.19
N LYS A 476 22.68 57.47 -38.10
CA LYS A 476 22.95 58.93 -38.06
C LYS A 476 24.36 59.29 -38.49
N LYS A 477 25.36 58.43 -38.29
CA LYS A 477 26.75 58.63 -38.74
C LYS A 477 26.88 58.34 -40.23
N LYS A 478 26.30 57.24 -40.71
CA LYS A 478 26.22 56.87 -42.14
C LYS A 478 25.32 57.83 -42.91
N GLU A 479 24.26 58.36 -42.31
CA GLU A 479 23.38 59.43 -42.79
C GLU A 479 24.07 60.76 -42.70
N LYS A 480 24.85 61.10 -41.66
CA LYS A 480 25.64 62.33 -41.65
C LYS A 480 26.76 62.26 -42.70
N GLN A 481 27.36 61.10 -42.91
CA GLN A 481 28.29 60.85 -44.01
C GLN A 481 27.57 60.90 -45.35
N ALA A 482 26.38 60.29 -45.48
CA ALA A 482 25.57 60.26 -46.69
C ALA A 482 24.80 61.57 -46.93
N LEU A 483 24.70 62.47 -45.95
CA LEU A 483 24.18 63.84 -46.03
C LEU A 483 25.32 64.82 -46.23
N ILE A 484 26.56 64.52 -45.83
CA ILE A 484 27.74 65.19 -46.40
C ILE A 484 27.88 64.76 -47.87
N GLN A 485 27.64 63.48 -48.17
CA GLN A 485 27.67 62.92 -49.52
C GLN A 485 26.40 63.26 -50.32
N SER A 486 25.29 63.66 -49.69
CA SER A 486 24.05 64.16 -50.32
C SER A 486 23.93 65.69 -50.30
N ILE A 487 24.67 66.40 -49.44
CA ILE A 487 25.03 67.78 -49.73
C ILE A 487 25.90 67.80 -51.00
N ARG A 488 26.79 66.80 -51.21
CA ARG A 488 27.48 66.59 -52.50
C ARG A 488 26.62 65.96 -53.61
N TYR A 489 25.65 65.11 -53.29
CA TYR A 489 24.91 64.30 -54.28
C TYR A 489 23.50 64.83 -54.58
N HIS A 490 22.86 65.61 -53.72
CA HIS A 490 21.80 66.57 -54.10
C HIS A 490 22.40 67.91 -54.59
N GLN A 491 23.69 68.23 -54.38
CA GLN A 491 24.40 69.10 -55.34
C GLN A 491 24.43 68.46 -56.76
N GLN A 492 24.31 67.13 -56.86
CA GLN A 492 24.22 66.36 -58.12
C GLN A 492 22.81 65.80 -58.43
N GLN A 493 21.79 66.08 -57.60
CA GLN A 493 20.41 65.55 -57.69
C GLN A 493 19.33 66.52 -57.20
N LEU A 494 19.66 67.81 -57.03
CA LEU A 494 18.81 68.89 -57.54
C LEU A 494 18.52 68.71 -59.05
N LEU A 495 19.32 67.87 -59.72
CA LEU A 495 19.09 67.29 -61.05
C LEU A 495 18.06 66.13 -61.10
N ALA A 496 17.57 65.58 -59.97
CA ALA A 496 16.72 64.37 -59.98
C ALA A 496 15.77 64.20 -58.76
N LEU A 497 14.50 64.52 -59.02
CA LEU A 497 13.25 64.17 -58.32
C LEU A 497 13.00 62.62 -58.28
N GLU A 498 11.97 61.99 -57.65
CA GLU A 498 11.02 62.23 -56.52
C GLU A 498 10.01 61.02 -56.45
N HIS A 499 9.25 60.80 -55.35
CA HIS A 499 8.10 59.83 -55.17
C HIS A 499 8.31 58.26 -55.28
N SER A 500 7.36 57.32 -54.95
CA SER A 500 6.66 56.94 -53.65
C SER A 500 5.61 55.74 -53.68
N LEU A 501 5.56 54.82 -52.65
CA LEU A 501 4.40 54.23 -51.83
C LEU A 501 3.19 53.42 -52.49
N GLN A 502 2.24 52.60 -51.88
CA GLN A 502 1.90 51.91 -50.57
C GLN A 502 0.69 50.85 -50.62
N ASP A 503 0.62 49.84 -49.68
CA ASP A 503 -0.47 49.03 -48.94
C ASP A 503 -1.78 48.40 -49.60
N ASP A 504 -2.80 47.64 -49.03
CA ASP A 504 -3.23 47.03 -47.69
C ASP A 504 -4.42 45.94 -47.76
N ASP A 505 -5.05 45.45 -46.62
CA ASP A 505 -6.43 44.79 -46.37
C ASP A 505 -6.72 43.22 -46.66
N THR A 506 -7.72 42.36 -46.20
CA THR A 506 -8.81 42.22 -45.10
C THR A 506 -9.27 40.74 -44.65
N ASP A 507 -10.58 40.39 -44.40
CA ASP A 507 -11.11 39.52 -43.25
C ASP A 507 -12.52 38.73 -43.37
N THR A 508 -13.11 38.10 -42.29
CA THR A 508 -14.52 37.51 -41.99
C THR A 508 -14.85 35.97 -42.24
N GLU A 509 -15.91 35.20 -41.81
CA GLU A 509 -16.99 34.98 -40.71
C GLU A 509 -17.83 33.64 -41.01
N ALA A 510 -18.88 33.00 -40.36
CA ALA A 510 -19.57 32.83 -39.01
C ALA A 510 -20.76 31.73 -39.00
N THR A 511 -21.55 31.49 -37.90
CA THR A 511 -22.91 30.74 -37.69
C THR A 511 -23.05 29.17 -37.62
N ASP A 512 -24.21 28.45 -37.35
CA ASP A 512 -25.21 28.27 -36.19
C ASP A 512 -26.15 26.96 -36.43
N ASP A 513 -27.31 26.45 -35.85
CA ASP A 513 -28.39 26.65 -34.79
C ASP A 513 -29.42 25.40 -34.57
N ASN A 514 -30.26 25.32 -33.47
CA ASN A 514 -31.59 24.61 -33.09
C ASN A 514 -31.99 23.08 -33.34
N GLU A 515 -33.12 22.38 -32.92
CA GLU A 515 -34.10 22.26 -31.74
C GLU A 515 -34.99 20.91 -31.79
N ASP A 516 -35.79 20.46 -30.75
CA ASP A 516 -36.85 19.34 -30.76
C ASP A 516 -37.81 19.22 -29.49
N VAL A 517 -39.16 18.98 -29.61
CA VAL A 517 -40.18 19.01 -28.48
C VAL A 517 -41.54 18.23 -28.65
N GLU A 518 -41.86 17.21 -27.80
CA GLU A 518 -43.18 17.12 -27.06
C GLU A 518 -43.20 16.11 -25.88
N LEU A 519 -42.60 14.91 -25.98
CA LEU A 519 -42.44 13.97 -24.84
C LEU A 519 -41.81 14.66 -23.59
N ALA A 520 -41.04 15.71 -23.87
CA ALA A 520 -40.56 16.69 -22.92
C ALA A 520 -41.61 17.17 -21.89
N LYS A 521 -42.91 17.24 -22.18
CA LYS A 521 -43.90 18.01 -21.39
C LYS A 521 -44.15 17.44 -19.98
N SER A 522 -44.48 16.15 -19.86
CA SER A 522 -44.70 15.49 -18.56
C SER A 522 -43.38 15.32 -17.79
N MET A 523 -42.30 15.00 -18.50
CA MET A 523 -40.95 14.98 -17.95
C MET A 523 -40.50 16.37 -17.47
N THR A 524 -40.93 17.46 -18.12
CA THR A 524 -40.68 18.84 -17.70
C THR A 524 -41.45 19.20 -16.45
N GLN A 525 -42.70 18.74 -16.30
CA GLN A 525 -43.44 18.92 -15.04
C GLN A 525 -42.71 18.22 -13.87
N LEU A 526 -42.29 16.96 -14.04
CA LEU A 526 -41.51 16.24 -13.02
C LEU A 526 -40.13 16.88 -12.77
N LYS A 527 -39.44 17.39 -13.80
CA LYS A 527 -38.17 18.13 -13.65
C LYS A 527 -38.37 19.48 -12.96
N GLN A 528 -39.46 20.19 -13.23
CA GLN A 528 -39.80 21.46 -12.59
C GLN A 528 -40.16 21.25 -11.12
N GLN A 529 -40.96 20.21 -10.81
CA GLN A 529 -41.27 19.81 -9.44
C GLN A 529 -40.00 19.39 -8.66
N LEU A 530 -39.08 18.65 -9.29
CA LEU A 530 -37.78 18.35 -8.68
C LEU A 530 -36.96 19.62 -8.45
N ARG A 531 -36.85 20.53 -9.44
CA ARG A 531 -36.11 21.80 -9.29
C ARG A 531 -36.69 22.66 -8.18
N SER A 532 -38.02 22.79 -8.05
CA SER A 532 -38.65 23.54 -6.94
C SER A 532 -38.44 22.87 -5.58
N THR A 533 -38.56 21.54 -5.51
CA THR A 533 -38.31 20.78 -4.28
C THR A 533 -36.88 20.95 -3.81
N LEU A 534 -35.89 20.75 -4.70
CA LEU A 534 -34.47 20.87 -4.36
C LEU A 534 -34.07 22.28 -3.92
N VAL A 535 -34.71 23.32 -4.44
CA VAL A 535 -34.50 24.70 -3.96
C VAL A 535 -35.10 24.91 -2.58
N ALA A 536 -36.35 24.47 -2.34
CA ALA A 536 -36.96 24.54 -1.02
C ALA A 536 -36.16 23.76 0.04
N THR A 537 -35.74 22.54 -0.29
CA THR A 537 -34.89 21.70 0.56
C THR A 537 -33.55 22.35 0.86
N MET A 538 -32.87 22.97 -0.12
CA MET A 538 -31.58 23.63 0.12
C MET A 538 -31.73 24.91 0.95
N ILE A 539 -32.81 25.68 0.77
CA ILE A 539 -33.10 26.86 1.60
C ILE A 539 -33.36 26.44 3.05
N ASP A 540 -34.18 25.42 3.29
CA ASP A 540 -34.39 24.88 4.63
C ASP A 540 -33.10 24.29 5.22
N ALA A 541 -32.34 23.50 4.45
CA ALA A 541 -31.06 22.94 4.89
C ALA A 541 -30.04 24.02 5.30
N VAL A 542 -29.89 25.08 4.50
CA VAL A 542 -29.03 26.22 4.86
C VAL A 542 -29.56 26.93 6.11
N ARG A 543 -30.85 27.26 6.20
CA ARG A 543 -31.40 27.92 7.40
C ARG A 543 -31.15 27.09 8.66
N ILE A 544 -31.42 25.78 8.59
CA ILE A 544 -31.27 24.85 9.72
C ILE A 544 -29.79 24.77 10.13
N TRP A 545 -28.87 24.64 9.18
CA TRP A 545 -27.43 24.71 9.45
C TRP A 545 -27.03 26.02 10.13
N GLU A 546 -27.36 27.17 9.54
CA GLU A 546 -26.95 28.50 10.04
C GLU A 546 -27.57 28.79 11.42
N THR A 547 -28.77 28.25 11.71
CA THR A 547 -29.44 28.36 13.01
C THR A 547 -28.75 27.51 14.09
N HIS A 548 -28.57 26.20 13.86
CA HIS A 548 -28.07 25.28 14.90
C HIS A 548 -26.55 25.33 15.09
N THR A 549 -25.78 25.75 14.08
CA THR A 549 -24.31 25.84 14.16
C THR A 549 -23.76 27.25 14.39
N GLN A 550 -24.60 28.29 14.27
CA GLN A 550 -24.19 29.71 14.28
C GLN A 550 -23.12 30.06 13.22
N SER A 551 -22.98 29.20 12.21
CA SER A 551 -22.07 29.38 11.08
C SER A 551 -22.83 29.82 9.82
N ASN A 552 -22.15 29.90 8.68
CA ASN A 552 -22.68 30.28 7.38
C ASN A 552 -22.55 29.16 6.34
N ARG A 553 -23.28 29.26 5.23
CA ARG A 553 -23.29 28.27 4.14
C ARG A 553 -21.95 28.02 3.42
N VAL A 554 -20.93 28.87 3.60
CA VAL A 554 -19.57 28.59 3.09
C VAL A 554 -18.91 27.52 3.94
N GLU A 555 -19.10 27.54 5.26
CA GLU A 555 -18.61 26.48 6.15
C GLU A 555 -19.42 25.18 5.99
N LEU A 556 -20.73 25.25 5.69
CA LEU A 556 -21.53 24.08 5.31
C LEU A 556 -20.95 23.39 4.06
N ALA A 557 -20.61 24.18 3.03
CA ALA A 557 -19.96 23.66 1.84
C ALA A 557 -18.57 23.08 2.16
N ASP A 558 -17.81 23.72 3.05
CA ASP A 558 -16.47 23.27 3.40
C ASP A 558 -16.48 21.99 4.24
N LYS A 559 -17.28 21.91 5.31
CA LYS A 559 -17.34 20.72 6.17
C LYS A 559 -17.94 19.52 5.44
N SER A 560 -19.03 19.72 4.68
CA SER A 560 -19.65 18.63 3.92
C SER A 560 -18.81 18.16 2.72
N LYS A 561 -17.94 19.03 2.18
CA LYS A 561 -17.20 18.86 0.91
C LYS A 561 -18.09 18.52 -0.31
N LEU A 562 -19.42 18.67 -0.20
CA LEU A 562 -20.40 18.37 -1.27
C LEU A 562 -20.47 19.47 -2.34
N TRP A 563 -20.00 20.67 -2.00
CA TRP A 563 -20.16 21.88 -2.82
C TRP A 563 -18.82 22.59 -3.00
N THR A 564 -18.55 23.01 -4.23
CA THR A 564 -17.30 23.70 -4.59
C THR A 564 -17.30 25.13 -4.06
N ILE A 565 -16.29 25.46 -3.25
CA ILE A 565 -15.96 26.84 -2.86
C ILE A 565 -15.03 27.45 -3.92
N SER A 566 -15.27 28.71 -4.27
CA SER A 566 -14.48 29.48 -5.24
C SER A 566 -14.18 30.87 -4.69
N ILE A 567 -12.99 31.41 -4.96
CA ILE A 567 -12.62 32.77 -4.58
C ILE A 567 -13.01 33.74 -5.71
N ASP A 568 -14.05 34.55 -5.47
CA ASP A 568 -14.49 35.63 -6.34
C ASP A 568 -14.01 36.97 -5.77
N SER A 569 -13.13 37.68 -6.46
CA SER A 569 -12.68 39.04 -6.10
C SER A 569 -12.32 39.18 -4.61
N GLY A 570 -11.54 38.23 -4.07
CA GLY A 570 -11.14 38.18 -2.66
C GLY A 570 -12.19 37.63 -1.67
N THR A 571 -13.37 37.23 -2.12
CA THR A 571 -14.45 36.66 -1.28
C THR A 571 -14.66 35.17 -1.57
N LEU A 572 -14.72 34.34 -0.52
CA LEU A 572 -15.12 32.94 -0.65
C LEU A 572 -16.63 32.87 -0.98
N ARG A 573 -16.98 32.09 -2.01
CA ARG A 573 -18.38 31.89 -2.45
C ARG A 573 -18.63 30.44 -2.82
N THR A 574 -19.86 29.99 -2.59
CA THR A 574 -20.28 28.62 -2.87
C THR A 574 -21.06 28.56 -4.19
N ARG A 575 -20.42 29.00 -5.30
CA ARG A 575 -21.05 29.14 -6.64
C ARG A 575 -21.84 27.93 -7.14
N SER A 576 -21.58 26.73 -6.63
CA SER A 576 -22.36 25.52 -6.93
C SER A 576 -23.57 25.32 -6.02
N LEU A 577 -23.51 25.73 -4.74
CA LEU A 577 -24.59 25.69 -3.75
C LEU A 577 -25.54 26.88 -3.93
N ASP A 578 -25.02 28.10 -4.09
CA ASP A 578 -25.81 29.34 -4.30
C ASP A 578 -26.82 29.21 -5.45
N LYS A 579 -26.55 28.33 -6.43
CA LYS A 579 -27.47 27.99 -7.52
C LYS A 579 -28.74 27.27 -7.07
N TYR A 580 -28.67 26.50 -5.99
CA TYR A 580 -29.80 25.77 -5.40
C TYR A 580 -30.58 26.63 -4.40
N LEU A 581 -30.23 27.91 -4.22
CA LEU A 581 -30.98 28.88 -3.40
C LEU A 581 -31.95 29.76 -4.23
N SER A 582 -32.09 29.52 -5.53
CA SER A 582 -33.06 30.21 -6.41
C SER A 582 -33.47 29.32 -7.58
N ILE A 583 -34.77 29.33 -7.90
CA ILE A 583 -35.36 28.51 -8.98
C ILE A 583 -34.88 28.91 -10.38
N ASP A 584 -34.43 30.16 -10.52
CA ASP A 584 -33.89 30.74 -11.75
C ASP A 584 -32.41 30.36 -11.95
N LYS A 585 -31.70 30.04 -10.85
CA LYS A 585 -30.26 29.73 -10.86
C LYS A 585 -29.95 28.23 -10.81
N ILE A 586 -30.90 27.38 -10.41
CA ILE A 586 -30.67 25.93 -10.28
C ILE A 586 -30.51 25.29 -11.68
N PRO A 587 -29.48 24.44 -11.92
CA PRO A 587 -29.24 23.86 -13.24
C PRO A 587 -30.43 23.09 -13.83
N ALA A 588 -30.50 23.00 -15.16
CA ALA A 588 -31.54 22.25 -15.86
C ALA A 588 -31.55 20.76 -15.49
N ASN A 589 -30.36 20.16 -15.31
CA ASN A 589 -30.16 18.83 -14.74
C ASN A 589 -29.57 18.99 -13.31
N PRO A 590 -30.39 19.10 -12.26
CA PRO A 590 -29.92 19.37 -10.91
C PRO A 590 -29.30 18.13 -10.23
N ARG A 591 -28.24 18.36 -9.44
CA ARG A 591 -27.55 17.32 -8.66
C ARG A 591 -28.36 16.95 -7.40
N TRP A 592 -29.51 16.33 -7.57
CA TRP A 592 -30.42 15.98 -6.45
C TRP A 592 -29.72 15.22 -5.32
N ARG A 593 -28.80 14.31 -5.66
CA ARG A 593 -27.98 13.56 -4.70
C ARG A 593 -27.15 14.47 -3.78
N ALA A 594 -26.58 15.56 -4.29
CA ALA A 594 -25.80 16.48 -3.48
C ALA A 594 -26.67 17.24 -2.45
N VAL A 595 -27.90 17.61 -2.83
CA VAL A 595 -28.88 18.22 -1.91
C VAL A 595 -29.30 17.22 -0.83
N ALA A 596 -29.63 15.98 -1.21
CA ALA A 596 -29.97 14.92 -0.27
C ALA A 596 -28.82 14.60 0.70
N SER A 597 -27.58 14.47 0.19
CA SER A 597 -26.39 14.31 1.01
C SER A 597 -26.13 15.52 1.93
N THR A 598 -26.53 16.74 1.54
CA THR A 598 -26.42 17.92 2.40
C THR A 598 -27.37 17.81 3.60
N CYS A 599 -28.61 17.35 3.38
CA CYS A 599 -29.55 17.08 4.46
C CYS A 599 -29.05 15.95 5.38
N HIS A 600 -28.53 14.85 4.84
CA HIS A 600 -27.95 13.77 5.64
C HIS A 600 -26.71 14.20 6.44
N PHE A 601 -25.87 15.08 5.86
CA PHE A 601 -24.76 15.69 6.58
C PHE A 601 -25.26 16.52 7.78
N ILE A 602 -26.20 17.45 7.57
CA ILE A 602 -26.74 18.30 8.64
C ILE A 602 -27.47 17.45 9.71
N LEU A 603 -28.18 16.40 9.32
CA LEU A 603 -28.83 15.43 10.23
C LEU A 603 -27.84 14.67 11.14
N SER A 604 -26.55 14.65 10.78
CA SER A 604 -25.46 13.93 11.47
C SER A 604 -24.43 14.84 12.14
N ASP A 605 -24.24 16.08 11.66
CA ASP A 605 -23.21 17.02 12.13
C ASP A 605 -23.78 18.10 13.08
N ALA A 606 -25.11 18.34 13.05
CA ALA A 606 -25.77 19.32 13.90
C ALA A 606 -26.77 18.69 14.89
N ASP A 607 -26.86 19.27 16.09
CA ASP A 607 -27.78 18.84 17.16
C ASP A 607 -29.19 19.41 16.93
N LEU A 608 -29.90 18.84 15.95
CA LEU A 608 -31.21 19.33 15.52
C LEU A 608 -32.35 18.91 16.45
N ASP A 609 -33.24 19.87 16.74
CA ASP A 609 -34.53 19.61 17.36
C ASP A 609 -35.46 18.71 16.52
N SER A 610 -36.54 18.22 17.14
CA SER A 610 -37.45 17.25 16.52
C SER A 610 -38.26 17.81 15.34
N GLY A 611 -38.50 19.12 15.27
CA GLY A 611 -39.23 19.79 14.20
C GLY A 611 -38.39 20.01 12.95
N ASP A 612 -37.14 20.47 13.13
CA ASP A 612 -36.18 20.62 12.03
C ASP A 612 -35.71 19.24 11.51
N ARG A 613 -35.45 18.29 12.41
CA ARG A 613 -35.14 16.89 12.04
C ARG A 613 -36.28 16.23 11.26
N ALA A 614 -37.53 16.42 11.68
CA ALA A 614 -38.70 15.97 10.92
C ALA A 614 -38.87 16.69 9.57
N THR A 615 -38.40 17.93 9.45
CA THR A 615 -38.50 18.72 8.22
C THR A 615 -37.46 18.30 7.18
N LEU A 616 -36.20 18.07 7.57
CA LEU A 616 -35.20 17.50 6.67
C LEU A 616 -35.57 16.09 6.18
N ASN A 617 -36.12 15.24 7.06
CA ASN A 617 -36.62 13.91 6.65
C ASN A 617 -37.77 14.01 5.64
N ARG A 618 -38.76 14.89 5.88
CA ARG A 618 -39.87 15.13 4.94
C ARG A 618 -39.40 15.59 3.56
N HIS A 619 -38.35 16.41 3.50
CA HIS A 619 -37.70 16.80 2.24
C HIS A 619 -37.03 15.62 1.55
N LEU A 620 -36.28 14.79 2.28
CA LEU A 620 -35.64 13.59 1.75
C LEU A 620 -36.65 12.60 1.17
N ASP A 621 -37.76 12.35 1.87
CA ASP A 621 -38.87 11.53 1.38
C ASP A 621 -39.50 12.11 0.10
N THR A 622 -39.70 13.43 0.06
CA THR A 622 -40.27 14.12 -1.10
C THR A 622 -39.35 14.03 -2.32
N ILE A 623 -38.04 14.26 -2.14
CA ILE A 623 -37.03 14.07 -3.20
C ILE A 623 -37.01 12.61 -3.66
N SER A 624 -36.99 11.66 -2.72
CA SER A 624 -36.98 10.21 -3.00
C SER A 624 -38.18 9.81 -3.86
N ASN A 625 -39.38 10.31 -3.55
CA ASN A 625 -40.59 10.01 -4.28
C ASN A 625 -40.62 10.66 -5.68
N ILE A 626 -40.16 11.91 -5.84
CA ILE A 626 -40.07 12.56 -7.16
C ILE A 626 -39.00 11.88 -8.04
N VAL A 627 -37.87 11.47 -7.47
CA VAL A 627 -36.82 10.74 -8.21
C VAL A 627 -37.30 9.36 -8.64
N LYS A 628 -38.00 8.61 -7.77
CA LYS A 628 -38.64 7.33 -8.14
C LYS A 628 -39.66 7.51 -9.26
N ALA A 629 -40.49 8.56 -9.17
CA ALA A 629 -41.43 8.91 -10.24
C ALA A 629 -40.69 9.22 -11.56
N GLN A 630 -39.59 9.97 -11.53
CA GLN A 630 -38.78 10.24 -12.74
C GLN A 630 -38.17 8.98 -13.36
N SER A 631 -37.68 8.01 -12.57
CA SER A 631 -37.18 6.74 -13.13
C SER A 631 -38.26 5.92 -13.82
N LEU A 632 -39.51 6.00 -13.37
CA LEU A 632 -40.68 5.31 -13.97
C LEU A 632 -41.19 5.99 -15.27
N TYR A 633 -40.44 6.94 -15.83
CA TYR A 633 -40.64 7.56 -17.16
C TYR A 633 -39.38 7.46 -18.03
N VAL A 634 -38.43 6.58 -17.67
CA VAL A 634 -37.17 6.34 -18.41
C VAL A 634 -37.10 4.91 -18.98
N ASP A 635 -37.86 3.98 -18.39
CA ASP A 635 -38.31 2.72 -18.99
C ASP A 635 -39.70 2.91 -19.66
#